data_AF-A0AAD1HWS2-F1
#
_entry.id   AF-A0AAD1HWS2-F1
#
_cell.length_a   1.000
_cell.length_b   1.000
_cell.length_c   1.000
_cell.angle_alpha   90.00
_cell.angle_beta   90.00
_cell.angle_gamma   90.00
#
_symmetry.space_group_name_H-M   'P 1'
#
loop_
_entity.id
_entity.type
_entity.pdbx_description
1 polymer ?
#
loop_
_entity_poly.entity_id
_entity_poly.type
_entity_poly.pdbx_seq_one_letter_code
_entity_poly.pdbx_strand_id
1 'polypeptide(L)'
;MALTAGRYGVEAAALADVTGAAPVAPSATGADAFTIGGFTFDPVNGDAEGYALIHPLTSAPPLLSLGGGFALGGPMAAQEFEVFDPADGTALGSINTSVVVANLAGFTNTQFTVTSAPPATDVSLPTVGSVYDVFNLGGGFANVYTAIVGADDGPDTVTDTFVTPFGNIDLTPLFGGVDAAALLQPGDAFAELEAGASGGGEDAFAIGGFTFDPFTKTGGSITEGFAPVAALTGAAPFLNIGGASIGDATNGGIILAPQSFDVYSGSGDAATQVGTIATSEHVTSLLGLTNTQLVVTSATAVEGGSTDVLPAAGTVYDAFNFGGGFTNIYTATPGGDGVVTDTLITPFGSMDLSSLFGGIDVAGPLNPGDAFTGFADTAIGKDAFSIGDTTFDPFTGSGNTATEGFTPVFQTIGAPPLLNIGGGVATFPGTSILLQVAPQSFHVYDGTGADAEQLGSVHTAETVTQLLGLTNTAFTVDGVTAAIGVGTADLPAIGSVYDVLNFGGGFANVYTAIPGLDGAESTITDVLVTPLGNVDLSALFGGFDASALMDPGGAFLGLDI
;
A
#
# COMPACT_ATOMS: atom_id res chain seq x y z
N MET A 1 -8.45 9.21 27.40
CA MET A 1 -9.92 9.33 27.37
C MET A 1 -10.42 7.93 26.98
N ALA A 2 -11.09 7.21 27.88
CA ALA A 2 -11.44 5.81 27.65
C ALA A 2 -12.60 5.73 26.64
N LEU A 3 -12.33 5.25 25.43
CA LEU A 3 -13.36 4.87 24.47
C LEU A 3 -13.82 3.44 24.82
N THR A 4 -15.06 3.32 25.30
CA THR A 4 -15.80 2.06 25.32
C THR A 4 -16.12 1.64 23.89
N ALA A 5 -15.73 0.43 23.51
CA ALA A 5 -16.05 -0.21 22.24
C ALA A 5 -17.58 -0.29 22.05
N GLY A 6 -18.10 0.48 21.10
CA GLY A 6 -19.47 0.38 20.61
C GLY A 6 -19.48 -0.37 19.29
N ARG A 7 -20.51 -1.20 19.07
CA ARG A 7 -20.75 -1.96 17.83
C ARG A 7 -20.61 -1.03 16.62
N TYR A 8 -19.72 -1.39 15.70
CA TYR A 8 -19.45 -0.66 14.46
C TYR A 8 -20.66 -0.77 13.53
N GLY A 9 -21.35 0.35 13.30
CA GLY A 9 -22.37 0.48 12.25
C GLY A 9 -21.74 1.17 11.04
N VAL A 10 -21.57 0.44 9.95
CA VAL A 10 -21.09 0.97 8.68
C VAL A 10 -22.32 1.35 7.84
N GLU A 11 -22.60 2.64 7.64
CA GLU A 11 -23.49 3.07 6.56
C GLU A 11 -22.67 3.12 5.27
N ALA A 12 -22.70 2.02 4.50
CA ALA A 12 -22.27 2.01 3.11
C ALA A 12 -23.30 2.79 2.27
N ALA A 13 -22.81 3.52 1.26
CA ALA A 13 -23.66 4.10 0.23
C ALA A 13 -24.55 2.99 -0.38
N ALA A 14 -25.86 3.26 -0.41
CA ALA A 14 -26.89 2.28 -0.64
C ALA A 14 -26.76 1.54 -1.99
N LEU A 15 -26.40 0.26 -1.93
CA LEU A 15 -26.81 -0.74 -2.92
C LEU A 15 -28.14 -1.36 -2.49
N ALA A 16 -28.96 -1.68 -3.48
CA ALA A 16 -30.40 -1.90 -3.42
C ALA A 16 -30.94 -2.75 -2.24
N ASP A 17 -32.06 -2.27 -1.68
CA ASP A 17 -32.95 -2.96 -0.75
C ASP A 17 -33.45 -4.30 -1.33
N VAL A 18 -32.75 -5.38 -1.00
CA VAL A 18 -33.27 -6.74 -1.14
C VAL A 18 -34.07 -7.03 0.13
N THR A 19 -35.40 -7.15 -0.03
CA THR A 19 -36.34 -7.53 1.04
C THR A 19 -35.81 -8.73 1.84
N GLY A 20 -35.31 -8.44 3.04
CA GLY A 20 -34.38 -9.30 3.77
C GLY A 20 -34.97 -10.63 4.26
N ALA A 21 -34.24 -11.71 3.97
CA ALA A 21 -34.28 -12.90 4.80
C ALA A 21 -33.87 -12.52 6.24
N ALA A 22 -34.33 -13.29 7.23
CA ALA A 22 -33.84 -13.11 8.60
C ALA A 22 -32.30 -13.25 8.60
N PRO A 23 -31.56 -12.42 9.37
CA PRO A 23 -30.11 -12.52 9.43
C PRO A 23 -29.71 -13.94 9.83
N VAL A 24 -28.82 -14.54 9.02
CA VAL A 24 -28.27 -15.87 9.30
C VAL A 24 -27.26 -15.70 10.43
N ALA A 25 -27.36 -16.56 11.43
CA ALA A 25 -26.45 -16.55 12.56
C ALA A 25 -25.17 -17.31 12.20
N PRO A 26 -24.00 -16.88 12.68
CA PRO A 26 -22.75 -17.57 12.42
C PRO A 26 -22.77 -19.03 12.90
N SER A 27 -22.15 -19.93 12.15
CA SER A 27 -21.98 -21.35 12.48
C SER A 27 -20.73 -21.94 11.81
N ALA A 28 -20.22 -23.05 12.36
CA ALA A 28 -19.10 -23.78 11.75
C ALA A 28 -19.37 -24.29 10.32
N THR A 29 -20.61 -24.26 9.85
CA THR A 29 -21.02 -24.63 8.49
C THR A 29 -21.75 -23.50 7.79
N GLY A 30 -21.46 -22.26 8.19
CA GLY A 30 -21.92 -21.06 7.52
C GLY A 30 -21.53 -21.07 6.04
N ALA A 31 -22.23 -20.29 5.23
CA ALA A 31 -21.89 -20.12 3.83
C ALA A 31 -20.51 -19.46 3.65
N ASP A 32 -20.14 -18.59 4.60
CA ASP A 32 -18.88 -17.84 4.57
C ASP A 32 -17.83 -18.42 5.54
N ALA A 33 -18.14 -19.54 6.21
CA ALA A 33 -17.23 -20.19 7.14
C ALA A 33 -16.08 -20.92 6.43
N PHE A 34 -14.86 -20.80 6.96
CA PHE A 34 -13.66 -21.43 6.39
C PHE A 34 -12.72 -21.95 7.50
N THR A 35 -11.91 -22.96 7.18
CA THR A 35 -10.99 -23.58 8.15
C THR A 35 -9.53 -23.34 7.77
N ILE A 36 -8.75 -22.79 8.70
CA ILE A 36 -7.31 -22.53 8.53
C ILE A 36 -6.60 -22.57 9.89
N GLY A 37 -5.36 -23.07 9.93
CA GLY A 37 -4.51 -23.03 11.12
C GLY A 37 -5.11 -23.68 12.38
N GLY A 38 -5.96 -24.70 12.19
CA GLY A 38 -6.59 -25.45 13.28
C GLY A 38 -7.89 -24.85 13.83
N PHE A 39 -8.44 -23.83 13.19
CA PHE A 39 -9.70 -23.18 13.59
C PHE A 39 -10.64 -23.06 12.39
N THR A 40 -11.94 -23.12 12.66
CA THR A 40 -12.96 -22.68 11.70
C THR A 40 -13.40 -21.27 12.08
N PHE A 41 -13.35 -20.35 11.12
CA PHE A 41 -13.74 -18.96 11.27
C PHE A 41 -15.02 -18.72 10.50
N ASP A 42 -15.93 -17.94 11.08
CA ASP A 42 -17.12 -17.47 10.41
C ASP A 42 -17.24 -15.94 10.57
N PRO A 43 -17.15 -15.16 9.48
CA PRO A 43 -17.15 -13.70 9.56
C PRO A 43 -18.50 -13.17 10.05
N VAL A 44 -18.44 -12.12 10.86
CA VAL A 44 -19.61 -11.42 11.39
C VAL A 44 -19.61 -9.96 10.96
N ASN A 45 -20.71 -9.52 10.35
CA ASN A 45 -20.95 -8.11 10.02
C ASN A 45 -22.22 -7.63 10.72
N GLY A 46 -22.04 -6.87 11.81
CA GLY A 46 -23.14 -6.43 12.66
C GLY A 46 -23.74 -7.59 13.47
N ASP A 47 -24.98 -7.96 13.18
CA ASP A 47 -25.67 -9.10 13.83
C ASP A 47 -25.88 -10.28 12.84
N ALA A 48 -25.22 -10.26 11.67
CA ALA A 48 -25.36 -11.27 10.62
C ALA A 48 -24.01 -11.91 10.24
N GLU A 49 -24.07 -13.14 9.77
CA GLU A 49 -22.98 -13.79 9.04
C GLU A 49 -22.58 -12.99 7.80
N GLY A 50 -21.28 -12.88 7.54
CA GLY A 50 -20.70 -12.32 6.33
C GLY A 50 -19.57 -11.33 6.57
N TYR A 51 -18.84 -11.03 5.49
CA TYR A 51 -17.72 -10.09 5.50
C TYR A 51 -18.15 -8.62 5.47
N ALA A 52 -17.37 -7.76 6.09
CA ALA A 52 -17.41 -6.33 5.85
C ALA A 52 -16.59 -5.98 4.60
N LEU A 53 -17.19 -5.23 3.67
CA LEU A 53 -16.50 -4.74 2.47
C LEU A 53 -15.49 -3.64 2.82
N ILE A 54 -14.40 -3.57 2.05
CA ILE A 54 -13.25 -2.74 2.35
C ILE A 54 -13.01 -1.71 1.23
N HIS A 55 -12.79 -0.46 1.62
CA HIS A 55 -12.33 0.57 0.68
C HIS A 55 -10.87 0.31 0.28
N PRO A 56 -10.52 0.39 -1.02
CA PRO A 56 -9.13 0.39 -1.45
C PRO A 56 -8.37 1.54 -0.79
N LEU A 57 -7.26 1.22 -0.13
CA LEU A 57 -6.29 2.19 0.37
C LEU A 57 -5.50 2.80 -0.79
N THR A 58 -4.94 1.95 -1.64
CA THR A 58 -4.21 2.35 -2.85
C THR A 58 -4.62 1.44 -4.00
N SER A 59 -4.66 2.00 -5.21
CA SER A 59 -5.13 1.29 -6.40
C SER A 59 -4.29 1.66 -7.63
N ALA A 60 -3.82 0.64 -8.34
CA ALA A 60 -3.18 0.67 -9.65
C ALA A 60 -3.74 -0.52 -10.47
N PRO A 61 -5.04 -0.49 -10.79
CA PRO A 61 -5.73 -1.62 -11.39
C PRO A 61 -5.30 -1.86 -12.85
N PRO A 62 -5.31 -3.11 -13.35
CA PRO A 62 -5.61 -4.36 -12.67
C PRO A 62 -4.38 -4.98 -11.96
N LEU A 63 -3.26 -4.27 -11.87
CA LEU A 63 -1.99 -4.80 -11.36
C LEU A 63 -2.01 -4.99 -9.85
N LEU A 64 -2.39 -3.95 -9.11
CA LEU A 64 -2.32 -3.92 -7.65
C LEU A 64 -3.48 -3.11 -7.08
N SER A 65 -4.20 -3.67 -6.11
CA SER A 65 -4.98 -2.86 -5.17
C SER A 65 -4.76 -3.41 -3.77
N LEU A 66 -4.67 -2.52 -2.79
CA LEU A 66 -4.52 -2.86 -1.38
C LEU A 66 -5.58 -2.12 -0.60
N GLY A 67 -6.29 -2.80 0.29
CA GLY A 67 -7.28 -2.22 1.18
C GLY A 67 -7.14 -2.75 2.59
N GLY A 68 -7.61 -1.98 3.57
CA GLY A 68 -7.55 -2.36 4.98
C GLY A 68 -6.17 -2.17 5.61
N GLY A 69 -5.81 -3.05 6.55
CA GLY A 69 -4.58 -2.95 7.33
C GLY A 69 -4.69 -2.11 8.59
N PHE A 70 -3.57 -1.64 9.09
CA PHE A 70 -3.41 -0.89 10.33
C PHE A 70 -2.78 0.46 10.05
N ALA A 71 -3.39 1.54 10.53
CA ALA A 71 -2.81 2.88 10.46
C ALA A 71 -3.36 3.75 11.60
N LEU A 72 -2.68 4.86 11.90
CA LEU A 72 -3.15 5.84 12.89
C LEU A 72 -3.49 5.23 14.28
N GLY A 73 -2.83 4.13 14.64
CA GLY A 73 -3.00 3.46 15.93
C GLY A 73 -4.14 2.44 16.01
N GLY A 74 -4.76 2.05 14.89
CA GLY A 74 -5.79 1.01 14.88
C GLY A 74 -6.02 0.34 13.51
N PRO A 75 -6.85 -0.72 13.46
CA PRO A 75 -7.24 -1.36 12.21
C PRO A 75 -8.12 -0.41 11.38
N MET A 76 -7.79 -0.25 10.11
CA MET A 76 -8.57 0.48 9.11
C MET A 76 -9.75 -0.34 8.58
N ALA A 77 -9.60 -1.67 8.57
CA ALA A 77 -10.67 -2.63 8.28
C ALA A 77 -10.69 -3.69 9.38
N ALA A 78 -11.60 -3.52 10.33
CA ALA A 78 -11.81 -4.49 11.39
C ALA A 78 -12.86 -5.53 10.97
N GLN A 79 -12.61 -6.79 11.29
CA GLN A 79 -13.55 -7.89 11.07
C GLN A 79 -13.64 -8.73 12.35
N GLU A 80 -14.87 -8.97 12.79
CA GLU A 80 -15.14 -9.95 13.83
C GLU A 80 -15.32 -11.33 13.20
N PHE A 81 -14.79 -12.36 13.83
CA PHE A 81 -15.02 -13.75 13.47
C PHE A 81 -15.53 -14.51 14.69
N GLU A 82 -16.59 -15.29 14.51
CA GLU A 82 -16.90 -16.40 15.42
C GLU A 82 -15.99 -17.57 15.10
N VAL A 83 -15.46 -18.21 16.14
CA VAL A 83 -14.44 -19.25 16.04
C VAL A 83 -15.02 -20.56 16.54
N PHE A 84 -14.79 -21.64 15.79
CA PHE A 84 -15.27 -22.98 16.09
C PHE A 84 -14.12 -24.01 16.06
N ASP A 85 -14.28 -25.09 16.84
CA ASP A 85 -13.42 -26.26 16.74
C ASP A 85 -13.73 -26.99 15.42
N PRO A 86 -12.76 -27.16 14.51
CA PRO A 86 -13.00 -27.82 13.23
C PRO A 86 -13.36 -29.31 13.37
N ALA A 87 -13.04 -29.96 14.50
CA ALA A 87 -13.29 -31.38 14.69
C ALA A 87 -14.76 -31.71 14.97
N ASP A 88 -15.48 -30.83 15.67
CA ASP A 88 -16.87 -31.08 16.08
C ASP A 88 -17.83 -29.88 15.91
N GLY A 89 -17.34 -28.74 15.43
CA GLY A 89 -18.11 -27.52 15.21
C GLY A 89 -18.50 -26.79 16.49
N THR A 90 -17.87 -27.11 17.63
CA THR A 90 -18.16 -26.43 18.91
C THR A 90 -17.70 -24.98 18.84
N ALA A 91 -18.58 -24.05 19.23
CA ALA A 91 -18.22 -22.63 19.34
C ALA A 91 -17.19 -22.41 20.45
N LEU A 92 -16.10 -21.72 20.10
CA LEU A 92 -14.97 -21.42 20.98
C LEU A 92 -15.01 -19.98 21.51
N GLY A 93 -15.66 -19.08 20.79
CA GLY A 93 -15.80 -17.66 21.11
C GLY A 93 -15.58 -16.80 19.86
N SER A 94 -15.44 -15.49 20.02
CA SER A 94 -15.15 -14.57 18.92
C SER A 94 -13.78 -13.92 19.03
N ILE A 95 -13.25 -13.43 17.91
CA ILE A 95 -12.03 -12.64 17.84
C ILE A 95 -12.27 -11.38 17.02
N ASN A 96 -11.50 -10.33 17.28
CA ASN A 96 -11.40 -9.19 16.36
C ASN A 96 -10.08 -9.27 15.60
N THR A 97 -10.13 -8.90 14.33
CA THR A 97 -8.98 -8.92 13.43
C THR A 97 -8.82 -7.59 12.70
N SER A 98 -7.60 -7.36 12.20
CA SER A 98 -7.31 -6.37 11.17
C SER A 98 -7.21 -7.11 9.84
N VAL A 99 -8.07 -6.78 8.88
CA VAL A 99 -8.10 -7.43 7.57
C VAL A 99 -7.36 -6.58 6.56
N VAL A 100 -6.59 -7.22 5.70
CA VAL A 100 -6.04 -6.66 4.47
C VAL A 100 -6.58 -7.47 3.32
N VAL A 101 -7.09 -6.80 2.30
CA VAL A 101 -7.38 -7.43 1.01
C VAL A 101 -6.43 -6.85 -0.01
N ALA A 102 -5.77 -7.72 -0.75
CA ALA A 102 -5.00 -7.33 -1.92
C ALA A 102 -5.62 -7.95 -3.16
N ASN A 103 -5.59 -7.25 -4.28
CA ASN A 103 -5.65 -7.92 -5.57
C ASN A 103 -4.33 -7.71 -6.29
N LEU A 104 -3.75 -8.81 -6.76
CA LEU A 104 -2.51 -8.83 -7.52
C LEU A 104 -2.78 -9.50 -8.87
N ALA A 105 -2.68 -8.72 -9.95
CA ALA A 105 -2.96 -9.17 -11.31
C ALA A 105 -4.33 -9.88 -11.46
N GLY A 106 -5.36 -9.37 -10.77
CA GLY A 106 -6.71 -9.94 -10.77
C GLY A 106 -6.95 -11.14 -9.85
N PHE A 107 -5.94 -11.58 -9.09
CA PHE A 107 -6.08 -12.61 -8.06
C PHE A 107 -6.27 -11.98 -6.68
N THR A 108 -7.20 -12.51 -5.89
CA THR A 108 -7.57 -11.96 -4.58
C THR A 108 -6.81 -12.63 -3.45
N ASN A 109 -6.23 -11.82 -2.58
CA ASN A 109 -5.60 -12.20 -1.33
C ASN A 109 -6.39 -11.64 -0.16
N THR A 110 -6.61 -12.43 0.88
CA THR A 110 -7.10 -11.93 2.16
C THR A 110 -6.18 -12.37 3.27
N GLN A 111 -5.64 -11.36 3.96
CA GLN A 111 -4.87 -11.52 5.18
C GLN A 111 -5.69 -11.02 6.35
N PHE A 112 -5.63 -11.69 7.49
CA PHE A 112 -6.11 -11.13 8.74
C PHE A 112 -5.14 -11.36 9.88
N THR A 113 -4.97 -10.32 10.71
CA THR A 113 -4.15 -10.36 11.93
C THR A 113 -5.07 -10.31 13.14
N VAL A 114 -4.90 -11.22 14.09
CA VAL A 114 -5.70 -11.25 15.32
C VAL A 114 -5.31 -10.06 16.20
N THR A 115 -6.23 -9.12 16.43
CA THR A 115 -5.97 -7.92 17.25
C THR A 115 -6.51 -8.04 18.66
N SER A 116 -7.53 -8.88 18.87
CA SER A 116 -8.02 -9.22 20.21
C SER A 116 -8.73 -10.56 20.22
N ALA A 117 -8.55 -11.31 21.29
CA ALA A 117 -9.30 -12.52 21.61
C ALA A 117 -9.80 -12.37 23.05
N PRO A 118 -11.08 -11.99 23.28
CA PRO A 118 -11.66 -11.91 24.61
C PRO A 118 -11.47 -13.26 25.33
N PRO A 119 -10.98 -13.27 26.58
CA PRO A 119 -10.66 -14.52 27.26
C PRO A 119 -11.93 -15.33 27.51
N ALA A 120 -12.07 -16.47 26.83
CA ALA A 120 -12.90 -17.57 27.28
C ALA A 120 -12.08 -18.38 28.30
N THR A 121 -12.60 -18.58 29.51
CA THR A 121 -11.78 -19.06 30.64
C THR A 121 -11.26 -20.49 30.52
N ASP A 122 -11.63 -21.25 29.49
CA ASP A 122 -11.26 -22.67 29.34
C ASP A 122 -11.14 -23.14 27.88
N VAL A 123 -11.04 -22.22 26.90
CA VAL A 123 -11.03 -22.56 25.46
C VAL A 123 -9.86 -21.87 24.75
N SER A 124 -9.15 -22.60 23.89
CA SER A 124 -8.06 -22.05 23.08
C SER A 124 -8.65 -21.26 21.92
N LEU A 125 -8.50 -19.93 21.95
CA LEU A 125 -8.72 -19.05 20.80
C LEU A 125 -7.38 -18.79 20.08
N PRO A 126 -7.41 -18.33 18.81
CA PRO A 126 -6.23 -17.83 18.12
C PRO A 126 -5.44 -16.80 18.95
N THR A 127 -4.12 -16.94 18.98
CA THR A 127 -3.24 -16.03 19.74
C THR A 127 -3.24 -14.64 19.08
N VAL A 128 -3.36 -13.57 19.89
CA VAL A 128 -3.24 -12.18 19.42
C VAL A 128 -1.88 -11.97 18.76
N GLY A 129 -1.88 -11.29 17.61
CA GLY A 129 -0.71 -11.09 16.75
C GLY A 129 -0.58 -12.15 15.64
N SER A 130 -1.27 -13.29 15.75
CA SER A 130 -1.20 -14.32 14.70
C SER A 130 -1.79 -13.82 13.39
N VAL A 131 -1.16 -14.24 12.30
CA VAL A 131 -1.52 -13.87 10.93
C VAL A 131 -2.00 -15.11 10.19
N TYR A 132 -3.08 -14.94 9.45
CA TYR A 132 -3.65 -15.93 8.55
C TYR A 132 -3.81 -15.27 7.20
N ASP A 133 -3.42 -15.96 6.14
CA ASP A 133 -3.45 -15.42 4.78
C ASP A 133 -3.90 -16.51 3.80
N VAL A 134 -4.77 -16.12 2.87
CA VAL A 134 -5.17 -16.94 1.73
C VAL A 134 -5.02 -16.11 0.46
N PHE A 135 -4.14 -16.56 -0.43
CA PHE A 135 -4.02 -16.04 -1.78
C PHE A 135 -4.69 -16.96 -2.80
N ASN A 136 -5.83 -16.54 -3.35
CA ASN A 136 -6.61 -17.33 -4.30
C ASN A 136 -6.14 -17.09 -5.75
N LEU A 137 -5.57 -18.12 -6.38
CA LEU A 137 -5.13 -18.09 -7.77
C LEU A 137 -6.20 -18.60 -8.75
N GLY A 138 -7.40 -18.90 -8.24
CA GLY A 138 -8.52 -19.43 -9.02
C GLY A 138 -8.36 -20.90 -9.39
N GLY A 139 -9.41 -21.50 -9.94
CA GLY A 139 -9.38 -22.88 -10.44
C GLY A 139 -9.08 -23.96 -9.39
N GLY A 140 -9.28 -23.67 -8.11
CA GLY A 140 -8.93 -24.54 -6.98
C GLY A 140 -7.46 -24.49 -6.56
N PHE A 141 -6.71 -23.47 -7.01
CA PHE A 141 -5.34 -23.19 -6.55
C PHE A 141 -5.34 -22.05 -5.55
N ALA A 142 -4.70 -22.23 -4.41
CA ALA A 142 -4.45 -21.15 -3.46
C ALA A 142 -3.15 -21.37 -2.67
N ASN A 143 -2.55 -20.28 -2.24
CA ASN A 143 -1.53 -20.30 -1.20
C ASN A 143 -2.21 -20.01 0.14
N VAL A 144 -1.98 -20.86 1.13
CA VAL A 144 -2.56 -20.75 2.47
C VAL A 144 -1.40 -20.65 3.45
N TYR A 145 -1.26 -19.48 4.06
CA TYR A 145 -0.16 -19.15 4.94
C TYR A 145 -0.67 -18.86 6.35
N THR A 146 0.08 -19.31 7.35
CA THR A 146 -0.14 -18.91 8.75
C THR A 146 1.18 -18.58 9.44
N ALA A 147 1.17 -17.53 10.25
CA ALA A 147 2.19 -17.25 11.25
C ALA A 147 1.51 -17.14 12.61
N ILE A 148 1.64 -18.19 13.41
CA ILE A 148 0.97 -18.32 14.70
C ILE A 148 1.95 -17.92 15.79
N VAL A 149 1.59 -16.91 16.57
CA VAL A 149 2.41 -16.44 17.69
C VAL A 149 2.58 -17.54 18.72
N GLY A 150 3.83 -17.78 19.12
CA GLY A 150 4.20 -18.79 20.11
C GLY A 150 3.62 -18.46 21.50
N ALA A 151 3.19 -19.51 22.22
CA ALA A 151 2.76 -19.35 23.61
C ALA A 151 3.99 -19.11 24.53
N ASP A 152 3.82 -18.32 25.58
CA ASP A 152 4.81 -18.07 26.64
C ASP A 152 6.21 -17.67 26.12
N ASP A 153 6.27 -16.73 25.16
CA ASP A 153 7.50 -16.29 24.48
C ASP A 153 8.24 -17.42 23.72
N GLY A 154 7.53 -18.50 23.39
CA GLY A 154 8.02 -19.54 22.48
C GLY A 154 8.16 -19.02 21.04
N PRO A 155 8.91 -19.72 20.17
CA PRO A 155 9.04 -19.32 18.78
C PRO A 155 7.70 -19.42 18.06
N ASP A 156 7.48 -18.50 17.13
CA ASP A 156 6.31 -18.50 16.26
C ASP A 156 6.33 -19.71 15.33
N THR A 157 5.14 -20.18 14.98
CA THR A 157 4.95 -21.30 14.05
C THR A 157 4.47 -20.77 12.73
N VAL A 158 5.36 -20.82 11.72
CA VAL A 158 5.04 -20.41 10.36
C VAL A 158 4.79 -21.65 9.51
N THR A 159 3.69 -21.67 8.77
CA THR A 159 3.36 -22.70 7.79
C THR A 159 2.93 -22.07 6.47
N ASP A 160 3.31 -22.67 5.37
CA ASP A 160 2.82 -22.31 4.04
C ASP A 160 2.41 -23.58 3.28
N THR A 161 1.16 -23.61 2.80
CA THR A 161 0.62 -24.70 2.01
C THR A 161 0.07 -24.19 0.69
N PHE A 162 0.58 -24.72 -0.41
CA PHE A 162 -0.02 -24.55 -1.72
C PHE A 162 -1.11 -25.60 -1.96
N VAL A 163 -2.36 -25.17 -1.91
CA VAL A 163 -3.55 -25.97 -2.18
C VAL A 163 -3.72 -26.13 -3.68
N THR A 164 -3.95 -27.37 -4.13
CA THR A 164 -4.23 -27.66 -5.54
C THR A 164 -5.34 -28.70 -5.67
N PRO A 165 -6.04 -28.78 -6.82
CA PRO A 165 -7.03 -29.83 -7.06
C PRO A 165 -6.48 -31.26 -7.06
N PHE A 166 -5.15 -31.42 -7.06
CA PHE A 166 -4.46 -32.72 -7.13
C PHE A 166 -3.78 -33.12 -5.82
N GLY A 167 -3.95 -32.30 -4.77
CA GLY A 167 -3.31 -32.47 -3.46
C GLY A 167 -2.43 -31.29 -3.09
N ASN A 168 -2.25 -31.11 -1.78
CA ASN A 168 -1.55 -29.96 -1.21
C ASN A 168 -0.02 -30.17 -1.22
N ILE A 169 0.71 -29.08 -1.43
CA ILE A 169 2.17 -29.03 -1.42
C ILE A 169 2.60 -28.16 -0.24
N ASP A 170 3.45 -28.70 0.63
CA ASP A 170 4.05 -27.94 1.73
C ASP A 170 5.16 -27.02 1.21
N LEU A 171 4.95 -25.71 1.34
CA LEU A 171 5.92 -24.66 1.00
C LEU A 171 6.61 -24.07 2.23
N THR A 172 6.34 -24.59 3.44
CA THR A 172 7.03 -24.19 4.67
C THR A 172 8.57 -24.26 4.56
N PRO A 173 9.20 -25.20 3.82
CA PRO A 173 10.64 -25.16 3.61
C PRO A 173 11.16 -23.94 2.84
N LEU A 174 10.29 -23.26 2.07
CA LEU A 174 10.62 -22.06 1.31
C LEU A 174 10.29 -20.78 2.09
N PHE A 175 9.14 -20.75 2.77
CA PHE A 175 8.61 -19.53 3.40
C PHE A 175 8.50 -19.58 4.93
N GLY A 176 8.87 -20.69 5.58
CA GLY A 176 8.81 -20.83 7.04
C GLY A 176 9.75 -19.90 7.81
N GLY A 177 10.69 -19.23 7.13
CA GLY A 177 11.52 -18.16 7.69
C GLY A 177 10.93 -16.75 7.52
N VAL A 178 9.82 -16.61 6.79
CA VAL A 178 9.10 -15.34 6.64
C VAL A 178 8.00 -15.33 7.67
N ASP A 179 8.21 -14.61 8.77
CA ASP A 179 7.25 -14.51 9.87
C ASP A 179 6.51 -13.17 9.80
N ALA A 180 5.25 -13.21 9.34
CA ALA A 180 4.41 -12.02 9.23
C ALA A 180 3.82 -11.57 10.58
N ALA A 181 3.88 -12.40 11.63
CA ALA A 181 3.46 -12.00 12.97
C ALA A 181 4.56 -11.19 13.69
N ALA A 182 5.82 -11.37 13.28
CA ALA A 182 6.95 -10.61 13.77
C ALA A 182 6.94 -9.15 13.29
N LEU A 183 7.51 -8.25 14.09
CA LEU A 183 7.78 -6.88 13.68
C LEU A 183 8.89 -6.86 12.62
N LEU A 184 8.76 -5.98 11.63
CA LEU A 184 9.78 -5.76 10.62
C LEU A 184 11.03 -5.14 11.26
N GLN A 185 12.20 -5.61 10.83
CA GLN A 185 13.50 -5.18 11.34
C GLN A 185 14.22 -4.34 10.28
N PRO A 186 14.10 -3.01 10.31
CA PRO A 186 14.68 -2.17 9.27
C PRO A 186 16.20 -2.27 9.14
N GLY A 187 16.90 -2.55 10.25
CA GLY A 187 18.35 -2.74 10.27
C GLY A 187 18.83 -3.88 9.37
N ASP A 188 18.01 -4.91 9.15
CA ASP A 188 18.37 -6.05 8.29
C ASP A 188 18.70 -5.63 6.84
N ALA A 189 18.14 -4.51 6.37
CA ALA A 189 18.45 -3.96 5.06
C ALA A 189 19.89 -3.45 4.93
N PHE A 190 20.50 -3.02 6.05
CA PHE A 190 21.80 -2.34 6.10
C PHE A 190 22.94 -3.25 6.59
N ALA A 191 22.69 -4.52 6.92
CA ALA A 191 23.67 -5.42 7.51
C ALA A 191 25.01 -5.50 6.76
N GLU A 192 24.99 -5.50 5.42
CA GLU A 192 26.22 -5.55 4.60
C GLU A 192 27.01 -4.23 4.60
N LEU A 193 26.39 -3.13 5.03
CA LEU A 193 26.98 -1.79 5.11
C LEU A 193 27.63 -1.49 6.46
N GLU A 194 27.35 -2.28 7.49
CA GLU A 194 27.92 -2.12 8.83
C GLU A 194 29.45 -2.21 8.81
N ALA A 195 30.00 -3.11 8.00
CA ALA A 195 31.45 -3.26 7.84
C ALA A 195 32.13 -1.99 7.25
N GLY A 196 31.37 -1.12 6.60
CA GLY A 196 31.82 0.16 6.07
C GLY A 196 31.74 1.32 7.07
N ALA A 197 31.07 1.13 8.21
CA ALA A 197 30.90 2.17 9.22
C ALA A 197 32.23 2.56 9.86
N SER A 198 32.38 3.86 10.09
CA SER A 198 33.48 4.41 10.85
C SER A 198 32.93 5.31 11.93
N GLY A 199 32.97 4.85 13.19
CA GLY A 199 32.28 5.48 14.30
C GLY A 199 30.84 4.97 14.48
N GLY A 200 30.17 5.44 15.53
CA GLY A 200 28.84 4.99 15.94
C GLY A 200 28.85 3.75 16.84
N GLY A 201 27.66 3.20 17.09
CA GLY A 201 27.43 1.96 17.82
C GLY A 201 27.44 0.71 16.93
N GLU A 202 26.81 -0.35 17.41
CA GLU A 202 26.86 -1.68 16.78
C GLU A 202 26.03 -1.74 15.48
N ASP A 203 24.96 -0.96 15.39
CA ASP A 203 24.04 -0.93 14.24
C ASP A 203 24.39 0.18 13.23
N ALA A 204 25.57 0.81 13.37
CA ALA A 204 26.01 1.88 12.49
C ALA A 204 26.36 1.37 11.09
N PHE A 205 26.00 2.12 10.04
CA PHE A 205 26.25 1.76 8.64
C PHE A 205 26.69 2.97 7.81
N ALA A 206 27.35 2.74 6.67
CA ALA A 206 27.87 3.82 5.82
C ALA A 206 27.25 3.91 4.43
N ILE A 207 26.75 5.10 4.06
CA ILE A 207 26.21 5.42 2.73
C ILE A 207 26.64 6.84 2.33
N GLY A 208 27.04 7.04 1.07
CA GLY A 208 27.28 8.39 0.53
C GLY A 208 28.39 9.19 1.22
N GLY A 209 29.34 8.52 1.88
CA GLY A 209 30.42 9.17 2.65
C GLY A 209 30.03 9.61 4.06
N PHE A 210 28.81 9.29 4.50
CA PHE A 210 28.37 9.42 5.88
C PHE A 210 28.35 8.05 6.57
N THR A 211 28.53 8.05 7.89
CA THR A 211 28.14 6.92 8.75
C THR A 211 26.91 7.36 9.55
N PHE A 212 25.86 6.53 9.50
CA PHE A 212 24.60 6.71 10.20
C PHE A 212 24.53 5.72 11.34
N ASP A 213 24.24 6.23 12.53
CA ASP A 213 24.16 5.45 13.75
C ASP A 213 22.75 5.55 14.34
N PRO A 214 21.91 4.51 14.19
CA PRO A 214 20.50 4.57 14.53
C PRO A 214 20.29 4.62 16.04
N PHE A 215 19.34 5.46 16.47
CA PHE A 215 18.85 5.43 17.83
C PHE A 215 17.38 5.84 17.92
N THR A 216 16.70 5.39 18.97
CA THR A 216 15.34 5.81 19.29
C THR A 216 15.31 6.68 20.54
N LYS A 217 14.43 7.68 20.57
CA LYS A 217 14.25 8.56 21.72
C LYS A 217 12.86 8.43 22.31
N THR A 218 12.75 7.69 23.41
CA THR A 218 11.48 7.49 24.12
C THR A 218 11.55 8.09 25.52
N GLY A 219 10.67 9.04 25.83
CA GLY A 219 10.57 9.63 27.17
C GLY A 219 11.85 10.34 27.66
N GLY A 220 12.71 10.78 26.74
CA GLY A 220 14.01 11.39 27.06
C GLY A 220 15.17 10.40 27.23
N SER A 221 14.90 9.08 27.21
CA SER A 221 15.93 8.05 27.09
C SER A 221 16.30 7.86 25.63
N ILE A 222 17.59 7.61 25.37
CA ILE A 222 18.09 7.18 24.07
C ILE A 222 18.33 5.67 24.18
N THR A 223 17.79 4.92 23.23
CA THR A 223 18.08 3.49 23.06
C THR A 223 18.78 3.34 21.73
N GLU A 224 19.94 2.70 21.77
CA GLU A 224 20.74 2.38 20.60
C GLU A 224 20.01 1.42 19.67
N GLY A 225 20.22 1.59 18.36
CA GLY A 225 19.71 0.70 17.33
C GLY A 225 18.43 1.19 16.66
N PHE A 226 18.00 0.38 15.69
CA PHE A 226 16.75 0.57 14.97
C PHE A 226 15.52 0.27 15.83
N ALA A 227 14.43 1.02 15.61
CA ALA A 227 13.12 0.64 16.12
C ALA A 227 12.52 -0.48 15.25
N PRO A 228 12.02 -1.58 15.84
CA PRO A 228 11.17 -2.51 15.10
C PRO A 228 9.89 -1.82 14.61
N VAL A 229 9.44 -2.18 13.42
CA VAL A 229 8.30 -1.54 12.73
C VAL A 229 7.15 -2.53 12.59
N ALA A 230 5.96 -2.13 13.03
CA ALA A 230 4.75 -2.93 12.80
C ALA A 230 4.35 -2.90 11.32
N ALA A 231 3.93 -4.05 10.79
CA ALA A 231 3.32 -4.11 9.47
C ALA A 231 1.99 -3.32 9.48
N LEU A 232 1.82 -2.44 8.49
CA LEU A 232 0.59 -1.70 8.23
C LEU A 232 -0.31 -2.47 7.27
N THR A 233 0.24 -3.10 6.23
CA THR A 233 -0.53 -3.83 5.21
C THR A 233 0.35 -4.85 4.50
N GLY A 234 -0.23 -5.79 3.76
CA GLY A 234 0.52 -6.86 3.09
C GLY A 234 -0.32 -7.95 2.42
N ALA A 235 0.38 -8.97 1.95
CA ALA A 235 -0.11 -10.24 1.44
C ALA A 235 0.97 -11.29 1.74
N ALA A 236 0.88 -11.94 2.90
CA ALA A 236 1.92 -12.84 3.37
C ALA A 236 1.91 -14.18 2.59
N PRO A 237 3.07 -14.82 2.35
CA PRO A 237 4.44 -14.43 2.70
C PRO A 237 5.12 -13.51 1.66
N PHE A 238 4.36 -13.01 0.68
CA PHE A 238 4.93 -12.32 -0.49
C PHE A 238 5.33 -10.88 -0.19
N LEU A 239 4.53 -10.16 0.58
CA LEU A 239 4.67 -8.73 0.81
C LEU A 239 4.22 -8.37 2.22
N ASN A 240 5.08 -7.68 2.98
CA ASN A 240 4.69 -6.95 4.18
C ASN A 240 5.22 -5.52 4.07
N ILE A 241 4.39 -4.54 4.41
CA ILE A 241 4.74 -3.12 4.35
C ILE A 241 4.53 -2.55 5.75
N GLY A 242 5.55 -1.92 6.30
CA GLY A 242 5.51 -1.21 7.57
C GLY A 242 6.14 0.18 7.45
N GLY A 243 5.85 1.03 8.43
CA GLY A 243 6.14 2.46 8.29
C GLY A 243 5.35 3.05 7.12
N ALA A 244 5.57 4.34 6.82
CA ALA A 244 4.97 5.11 5.72
C ALA A 244 4.93 6.57 6.14
N SER A 245 4.55 7.43 5.19
CA SER A 245 4.16 8.81 5.46
C SER A 245 2.82 9.15 4.82
N ILE A 246 2.11 10.13 5.38
CA ILE A 246 0.88 10.68 4.79
C ILE A 246 1.10 12.17 4.55
N GLY A 247 1.07 12.58 3.28
CA GLY A 247 1.43 13.94 2.85
C GLY A 247 2.95 14.16 2.82
N ASP A 248 3.36 15.43 2.81
CA ASP A 248 4.78 15.80 2.74
C ASP A 248 5.51 15.53 4.07
N ALA A 249 6.29 14.45 4.14
CA ALA A 249 7.06 14.07 5.31
C ALA A 249 8.07 15.16 5.76
N THR A 250 8.47 16.07 4.87
CA THR A 250 9.40 17.17 5.17
C THR A 250 8.70 18.42 5.67
N ASN A 251 7.38 18.53 5.48
CA ASN A 251 6.61 19.74 5.77
C ASN A 251 5.25 19.44 6.43
N GLY A 252 5.30 18.80 7.60
CA GLY A 252 4.12 18.64 8.47
C GLY A 252 3.18 17.48 8.10
N GLY A 253 3.60 16.60 7.19
CA GLY A 253 2.97 15.30 6.97
C GLY A 253 3.08 14.39 8.19
N ILE A 254 2.28 13.32 8.19
CA ILE A 254 2.27 12.32 9.27
C ILE A 254 3.33 11.27 8.96
N ILE A 255 4.21 10.99 9.92
CA ILE A 255 5.23 9.95 9.83
C ILE A 255 4.79 8.78 10.71
N LEU A 256 4.67 7.58 10.14
CA LEU A 256 4.18 6.40 10.87
C LEU A 256 5.28 5.60 11.57
N ALA A 257 6.53 5.69 11.08
CA ALA A 257 7.71 5.11 11.71
C ALA A 257 8.88 6.13 11.68
N PRO A 258 9.03 6.98 12.71
CA PRO A 258 10.15 7.90 12.79
C PRO A 258 11.40 7.20 13.35
N GLN A 259 12.54 7.40 12.70
CA GLN A 259 13.84 6.92 13.16
C GLN A 259 14.81 8.11 13.27
N SER A 260 15.72 8.08 14.25
CA SER A 260 16.78 9.08 14.40
C SER A 260 18.13 8.46 14.18
N PHE A 261 19.07 9.26 13.68
CA PHE A 261 20.45 8.84 13.46
C PHE A 261 21.43 9.90 13.93
N ASP A 262 22.48 9.48 14.61
CA ASP A 262 23.71 10.25 14.71
C ASP A 262 24.45 10.14 13.38
N VAL A 263 24.94 11.27 12.87
CA VAL A 263 25.63 11.34 11.58
C VAL A 263 27.10 11.66 11.81
N TYR A 264 27.96 10.82 11.26
CA TYR A 264 29.40 10.98 11.29
C TYR A 264 29.94 11.25 9.88
N SER A 265 31.00 12.03 9.82
CA SER A 265 31.78 12.26 8.60
C SER A 265 33.24 11.84 8.80
N GLY A 266 33.89 11.39 7.73
CA GLY A 266 35.27 10.88 7.77
C GLY A 266 35.33 9.36 7.62
N SER A 267 36.50 8.77 7.88
CA SER A 267 36.69 7.32 7.82
C SER A 267 37.63 6.82 8.92
N GLY A 268 37.45 5.56 9.33
CA GLY A 268 38.17 4.91 10.44
C GLY A 268 38.09 5.70 11.76
N ASP A 269 39.18 5.68 12.53
CA ASP A 269 39.30 6.38 13.83
C ASP A 269 39.19 7.92 13.72
N ALA A 270 39.18 8.48 12.50
CA ALA A 270 39.05 9.91 12.25
C ALA A 270 37.60 10.36 12.01
N ALA A 271 36.63 9.44 12.08
CA ALA A 271 35.23 9.78 11.98
C ALA A 271 34.80 10.71 13.13
N THR A 272 34.06 11.76 12.78
CA THR A 272 33.59 12.76 13.73
C THR A 272 32.10 12.97 13.56
N GLN A 273 31.37 12.98 14.67
CA GLN A 273 29.95 13.29 14.68
C GLN A 273 29.76 14.73 14.21
N VAL A 274 28.93 14.91 13.18
CA VAL A 274 28.61 16.22 12.58
C VAL A 274 27.20 16.68 12.91
N GLY A 275 26.33 15.77 13.35
CA GLY A 275 25.00 16.12 13.84
C GLY A 275 24.08 14.92 13.96
N THR A 276 22.78 15.19 13.93
CA THR A 276 21.70 14.21 13.95
C THR A 276 20.75 14.48 12.78
N ILE A 277 20.11 13.43 12.29
CA ILE A 277 18.97 13.53 11.38
C ILE A 277 17.78 12.76 11.95
N ALA A 278 16.58 13.19 11.59
CA ALA A 278 15.36 12.41 11.75
C ALA A 278 14.86 11.98 10.37
N THR A 279 14.27 10.80 10.28
CA THR A 279 13.77 10.23 9.03
C THR A 279 12.34 9.72 9.16
N SER A 280 11.65 9.64 8.03
CA SER A 280 10.50 8.76 7.84
C SER A 280 11.03 7.43 7.30
N GLU A 281 10.75 6.34 8.01
CA GLU A 281 11.20 5.00 7.66
C GLU A 281 10.06 4.23 6.97
N HIS A 282 10.33 3.70 5.78
CA HIS A 282 9.42 2.80 5.07
C HIS A 282 10.12 1.45 4.95
N VAL A 283 9.51 0.40 5.52
CA VAL A 283 10.09 -0.95 5.54
C VAL A 283 9.20 -1.86 4.71
N THR A 284 9.79 -2.56 3.75
CA THR A 284 9.07 -3.54 2.94
C THR A 284 9.80 -4.88 3.04
N SER A 285 9.07 -5.95 3.34
CA SER A 285 9.57 -7.32 3.14
C SER A 285 8.95 -7.86 1.87
N LEU A 286 9.77 -8.18 0.87
CA LEU A 286 9.37 -8.80 -0.38
C LEU A 286 9.95 -10.20 -0.44
N LEU A 287 9.09 -11.23 -0.37
CA LEU A 287 9.50 -12.64 -0.30
C LEU A 287 10.47 -12.94 0.85
N GLY A 288 10.34 -12.23 1.98
CA GLY A 288 11.24 -12.33 3.12
C GLY A 288 12.54 -11.52 3.00
N LEU A 289 12.76 -10.80 1.89
CA LEU A 289 13.91 -9.92 1.70
C LEU A 289 13.55 -8.51 2.16
N THR A 290 14.38 -7.91 3.02
CA THR A 290 14.10 -6.62 3.64
C THR A 290 14.61 -5.47 2.79
N ASN A 291 13.72 -4.49 2.59
CA ASN A 291 14.01 -3.17 2.07
C ASN A 291 13.72 -2.12 3.13
N THR A 292 14.64 -1.17 3.33
CA THR A 292 14.41 -0.02 4.19
C THR A 292 14.73 1.27 3.46
N GLN A 293 13.72 2.12 3.34
CA GLN A 293 13.84 3.48 2.84
C GLN A 293 13.84 4.47 4.01
N LEU A 294 14.77 5.41 3.98
CA LEU A 294 14.92 6.51 4.92
C LEU A 294 14.75 7.83 4.17
N VAL A 295 13.65 8.55 4.44
CA VAL A 295 13.46 9.92 3.94
C VAL A 295 13.87 10.90 5.02
N VAL A 296 14.91 11.70 4.80
CA VAL A 296 15.37 12.70 5.76
C VAL A 296 14.31 13.78 5.92
N THR A 297 13.79 13.97 7.14
CA THR A 297 12.74 14.95 7.42
C THR A 297 13.28 16.20 8.11
N SER A 298 14.36 16.06 8.88
CA SER A 298 15.05 17.18 9.50
C SER A 298 16.49 16.84 9.86
N ALA A 299 17.32 17.87 10.02
CA ALA A 299 18.73 17.76 10.39
C ALA A 299 19.07 18.77 11.48
N THR A 300 19.89 18.36 12.44
CA THR A 300 20.39 19.22 13.53
C THR A 300 21.90 19.04 13.65
N ALA A 301 22.67 20.09 13.39
CA ALA A 301 24.12 20.06 13.53
C ALA A 301 24.57 20.01 15.00
N VAL A 302 25.77 19.48 15.24
CA VAL A 302 26.45 19.63 16.54
C VAL A 302 26.66 21.11 16.89
N GLU A 303 26.87 21.42 18.17
CA GLU A 303 27.10 22.79 18.62
C GLU A 303 28.27 23.44 17.88
N GLY A 304 28.02 24.59 17.24
CA GLY A 304 29.01 25.31 16.43
C GLY A 304 29.22 24.75 15.01
N GLY A 305 28.49 23.70 14.62
CA GLY A 305 28.48 23.15 13.26
C GLY A 305 27.49 23.84 12.31
N SER A 306 27.37 23.32 11.09
CA SER A 306 26.37 23.73 10.08
C SER A 306 25.51 22.54 9.66
N THR A 307 24.23 22.76 9.36
CA THR A 307 23.38 21.73 8.75
C THR A 307 23.75 21.46 7.29
N ASP A 308 24.52 22.32 6.64
CA ASP A 308 24.96 22.14 5.24
C ASP A 308 25.93 20.95 5.07
N VAL A 309 26.49 20.43 6.16
CA VAL A 309 27.34 19.22 6.15
C VAL A 309 26.56 17.95 6.47
N LEU A 310 25.24 18.05 6.67
CA LEU A 310 24.33 16.93 6.87
C LEU A 310 23.51 16.70 5.60
N PRO A 311 22.93 15.50 5.42
CA PRO A 311 21.93 15.27 4.38
C PRO A 311 20.78 16.29 4.47
N ALA A 312 20.36 16.82 3.31
CA ALA A 312 19.26 17.77 3.24
C ALA A 312 17.91 17.09 3.50
N ALA A 313 16.94 17.81 4.07
CA ALA A 313 15.57 17.31 4.19
C ALA A 313 14.99 17.02 2.79
N GLY A 314 14.37 15.86 2.62
CA GLY A 314 13.94 15.28 1.34
C GLY A 314 14.96 14.31 0.73
N THR A 315 16.18 14.21 1.26
CA THR A 315 17.13 13.18 0.81
C THR A 315 16.58 11.79 1.13
N VAL A 316 16.62 10.90 0.15
CA VAL A 316 16.19 9.51 0.29
C VAL A 316 17.42 8.61 0.24
N TYR A 317 17.55 7.74 1.23
CA TYR A 317 18.45 6.60 1.21
C TYR A 317 17.59 5.34 1.23
N ASP A 318 17.88 4.38 0.38
CA ASP A 318 17.18 3.11 0.36
C ASP A 318 18.19 1.97 0.24
N ALA A 319 17.96 0.91 1.02
CA ALA A 319 18.72 -0.31 0.92
C ALA A 319 17.77 -1.50 0.76
N PHE A 320 17.99 -2.29 -0.30
CA PHE A 320 17.34 -3.58 -0.51
C PHE A 320 18.35 -4.69 -0.31
N ASN A 321 18.16 -5.51 0.74
CA ASN A 321 19.03 -6.65 1.03
C ASN A 321 18.49 -7.94 0.38
N PHE A 322 19.20 -8.46 -0.63
CA PHE A 322 18.87 -9.73 -1.29
C PHE A 322 19.44 -10.96 -0.57
N GLY A 323 20.19 -10.75 0.51
CA GLY A 323 20.92 -11.78 1.23
C GLY A 323 22.20 -12.23 0.51
N GLY A 324 23.01 -13.03 1.21
CA GLY A 324 24.23 -13.63 0.64
C GLY A 324 25.29 -12.62 0.19
N GLY A 325 25.34 -11.43 0.80
CA GLY A 325 26.25 -10.34 0.44
C GLY A 325 25.81 -9.48 -0.74
N PHE A 326 24.55 -9.56 -1.17
CA PHE A 326 23.98 -8.71 -2.22
C PHE A 326 23.03 -7.67 -1.63
N THR A 327 23.35 -6.38 -1.82
CA THR A 327 22.53 -5.27 -1.36
C THR A 327 22.49 -4.18 -2.42
N ASN A 328 21.30 -3.74 -2.82
CA ASN A 328 21.17 -2.54 -3.66
C ASN A 328 21.02 -1.32 -2.76
N ILE A 329 21.76 -0.26 -3.08
CA ILE A 329 21.72 1.02 -2.38
C ILE A 329 21.29 2.09 -3.37
N TYR A 330 20.12 2.65 -3.15
CA TYR A 330 19.60 3.78 -3.89
C TYR A 330 19.73 5.05 -3.05
N THR A 331 20.06 6.17 -3.68
CA THR A 331 20.09 7.48 -3.02
C THR A 331 19.59 8.54 -3.97
N ALA A 332 18.71 9.41 -3.51
CA ALA A 332 18.24 10.58 -4.24
C ALA A 332 18.32 11.82 -3.35
N THR A 333 18.97 12.88 -3.85
CA THR A 333 19.03 14.17 -3.14
C THR A 333 18.02 15.15 -3.75
N PRO A 334 17.33 15.97 -2.95
CA PRO A 334 16.29 16.86 -3.44
C PRO A 334 16.86 18.09 -4.17
N GLY A 335 16.02 18.71 -5.01
CA GLY A 335 16.29 19.99 -5.67
C GLY A 335 16.69 19.86 -7.15
N GLY A 336 16.81 21.00 -7.84
CA GLY A 336 17.06 21.02 -9.29
C GLY A 336 18.45 20.50 -9.72
N ASP A 337 19.42 20.51 -8.80
CA ASP A 337 20.74 19.89 -8.95
C ASP A 337 20.82 18.55 -8.20
N GLY A 338 19.67 17.95 -7.87
CA GLY A 338 19.54 16.66 -7.22
C GLY A 338 20.25 15.56 -8.01
N VAL A 339 20.81 14.59 -7.29
CA VAL A 339 21.53 13.46 -7.88
C VAL A 339 20.86 12.19 -7.41
N VAL A 340 20.54 11.33 -8.37
CA VAL A 340 20.13 9.94 -8.13
C VAL A 340 21.33 9.05 -8.38
N THR A 341 21.68 8.24 -7.40
CA THR A 341 22.68 7.18 -7.52
C THR A 341 22.08 5.85 -7.13
N ASP A 342 22.50 4.80 -7.83
CA ASP A 342 22.09 3.43 -7.55
C ASP A 342 23.33 2.54 -7.61
N THR A 343 23.61 1.79 -6.55
CA THR A 343 24.79 0.93 -6.43
C THR A 343 24.40 -0.44 -5.93
N LEU A 344 24.69 -1.48 -6.72
CA LEU A 344 24.58 -2.86 -6.27
C LEU A 344 25.89 -3.32 -5.65
N ILE A 345 25.87 -3.60 -4.35
CA ILE A 345 26.93 -4.24 -3.61
C ILE A 345 26.83 -5.75 -3.80
N THR A 346 27.97 -6.39 -4.04
CA THR A 346 28.08 -7.85 -4.15
C THR A 346 29.30 -8.34 -3.36
N PRO A 347 29.41 -9.65 -3.10
CA PRO A 347 30.62 -10.22 -2.48
C PRO A 347 31.91 -10.00 -3.29
N PHE A 348 31.80 -9.59 -4.56
CA PHE A 348 32.92 -9.40 -5.47
C PHE A 348 33.26 -7.92 -5.71
N GLY A 349 32.51 -7.00 -5.10
CA GLY A 349 32.65 -5.55 -5.26
C GLY A 349 31.33 -4.86 -5.61
N SER A 350 31.38 -3.53 -5.72
CA SER A 350 30.23 -2.67 -6.03
C SER A 350 30.10 -2.40 -7.54
N MET A 351 28.87 -2.34 -8.03
CA MET A 351 28.51 -1.97 -9.39
C MET A 351 27.60 -0.74 -9.39
N ASP A 352 27.94 0.27 -10.19
CA ASP A 352 27.12 1.47 -10.37
C ASP A 352 26.00 1.18 -11.40
N LEU A 353 24.76 1.28 -10.95
CA LEU A 353 23.54 1.12 -11.74
C LEU A 353 22.82 2.45 -12.01
N SER A 354 23.43 3.59 -11.66
CA SER A 354 22.83 4.93 -11.82
C SER A 354 22.46 5.24 -13.27
N SER A 355 23.12 4.62 -14.25
CA SER A 355 22.74 4.76 -15.67
C SER A 355 21.41 4.08 -16.05
N LEU A 356 20.96 3.11 -15.25
CA LEU A 356 19.68 2.42 -15.43
C LEU A 356 18.56 3.14 -14.67
N PHE A 357 18.84 3.61 -13.46
CA PHE A 357 17.82 4.12 -12.54
C PHE A 357 17.92 5.62 -12.21
N GLY A 358 18.92 6.33 -12.74
CA GLY A 358 19.14 7.75 -12.45
C GLY A 358 18.05 8.71 -12.94
N GLY A 359 17.10 8.21 -13.74
CA GLY A 359 15.88 8.94 -14.13
C GLY A 359 14.71 8.79 -13.15
N ILE A 360 14.83 7.91 -12.14
CA ILE A 360 13.82 7.69 -11.11
C ILE A 360 14.22 8.55 -9.92
N ASP A 361 13.63 9.73 -9.78
CA ASP A 361 13.86 10.62 -8.64
C ASP A 361 12.67 10.55 -7.67
N VAL A 362 12.88 9.90 -6.53
CA VAL A 362 11.86 9.79 -5.46
C VAL A 362 12.06 10.80 -4.33
N ALA A 363 13.08 11.67 -4.41
CA ALA A 363 13.23 12.79 -3.49
C ALA A 363 12.25 13.93 -3.80
N GLY A 364 11.75 13.98 -5.04
CA GLY A 364 10.64 14.84 -5.45
C GLY A 364 9.27 14.19 -5.24
N PRO A 365 8.17 14.98 -5.26
CA PRO A 365 6.83 14.44 -5.32
C PRO A 365 6.58 13.71 -6.64
N LEU A 366 5.68 12.73 -6.60
CA LEU A 366 5.14 12.06 -7.77
C LEU A 366 4.29 13.03 -8.60
N ASN A 367 4.47 12.99 -9.92
CA ASN A 367 3.66 13.76 -10.87
C ASN A 367 2.64 12.84 -11.56
N PRO A 368 1.34 12.98 -11.25
CA PRO A 368 0.32 12.16 -11.88
C PRO A 368 0.21 12.36 -13.40
N GLY A 369 0.56 13.55 -13.89
CA GLY A 369 0.53 13.89 -15.31
C GLY A 369 1.45 13.04 -16.19
N ASP A 370 2.50 12.44 -15.62
CA ASP A 370 3.47 11.64 -16.38
C ASP A 370 2.83 10.39 -17.01
N ALA A 371 1.78 9.85 -16.39
CA ALA A 371 0.99 8.74 -16.94
C ALA A 371 0.27 9.11 -18.25
N PHE A 372 -0.13 10.37 -18.40
CA PHE A 372 -1.01 10.82 -19.48
C PHE A 372 -0.29 11.47 -20.67
N THR A 373 1.04 11.47 -20.70
CA THR A 373 1.83 12.13 -21.77
C THR A 373 1.50 11.68 -23.19
N GLY A 374 1.04 10.43 -23.36
CA GLY A 374 0.56 9.88 -24.65
C GLY A 374 -0.88 10.25 -25.03
N PHE A 375 -1.62 10.91 -24.14
CA PHE A 375 -3.07 11.17 -24.23
C PHE A 375 -3.41 12.67 -24.25
N ALA A 376 -2.41 13.54 -24.37
CA ALA A 376 -2.58 14.98 -24.21
C ALA A 376 -3.56 15.59 -25.23
N ASP A 377 -4.54 16.35 -24.75
CA ASP A 377 -5.46 17.16 -25.53
C ASP A 377 -5.16 18.66 -25.37
N THR A 378 -4.07 19.07 -26.01
CA THR A 378 -3.55 20.45 -25.96
C THR A 378 -4.50 21.51 -26.53
N ALA A 379 -5.61 21.11 -27.16
CA ALA A 379 -6.62 22.04 -27.63
C ALA A 379 -7.54 22.53 -26.49
N ILE A 380 -7.67 21.72 -25.42
CA ILE A 380 -8.46 22.03 -24.23
C ILE A 380 -7.58 22.68 -23.15
N GLY A 381 -6.47 22.05 -22.79
CA GLY A 381 -5.57 22.50 -21.73
C GLY A 381 -4.16 21.92 -21.91
N LYS A 382 -3.16 22.53 -21.26
CA LYS A 382 -1.76 22.08 -21.31
C LYS A 382 -1.57 20.69 -20.71
N ASP A 383 -2.35 20.37 -19.68
CA ASP A 383 -2.30 19.10 -18.94
C ASP A 383 -3.57 18.26 -19.17
N ALA A 384 -4.46 18.70 -20.06
CA ALA A 384 -5.67 17.97 -20.39
C ALA A 384 -5.33 16.68 -21.14
N PHE A 385 -6.11 15.63 -20.90
CA PHE A 385 -5.95 14.32 -21.54
C PHE A 385 -7.29 13.65 -21.82
N SER A 386 -7.33 12.79 -22.83
CA SER A 386 -8.56 12.10 -23.24
C SER A 386 -8.47 10.60 -23.01
N ILE A 387 -9.50 10.02 -22.39
CA ILE A 387 -9.73 8.57 -22.29
C ILE A 387 -11.01 8.27 -23.04
N GLY A 388 -10.89 7.58 -24.18
CA GLY A 388 -12.00 7.40 -25.10
C GLY A 388 -12.50 8.74 -25.63
N ASP A 389 -13.81 8.97 -25.52
CA ASP A 389 -14.47 10.22 -25.93
C ASP A 389 -14.62 11.22 -24.77
N THR A 390 -14.04 10.95 -23.59
CA THR A 390 -14.09 11.86 -22.44
C THR A 390 -12.74 12.53 -22.23
N THR A 391 -12.74 13.86 -22.13
CA THR A 391 -11.53 14.64 -21.86
C THR A 391 -11.55 15.21 -20.44
N PHE A 392 -10.45 15.05 -19.73
CA PHE A 392 -10.22 15.53 -18.38
C PHE A 392 -9.16 16.64 -18.41
N ASP A 393 -9.45 17.78 -17.80
CA ASP A 393 -8.51 18.89 -17.65
C ASP A 393 -8.27 19.16 -16.16
N PRO A 394 -7.10 18.79 -15.61
CA PRO A 394 -6.82 18.88 -14.18
C PRO A 394 -6.74 20.34 -13.71
N PHE A 395 -7.28 20.61 -12.52
CA PHE A 395 -7.09 21.89 -11.88
C PHE A 395 -7.03 21.76 -10.35
N THR A 396 -6.44 22.77 -9.72
CA THR A 396 -6.34 22.91 -8.27
C THR A 396 -7.09 24.15 -7.79
N GLY A 397 -7.68 24.09 -6.60
CA GLY A 397 -8.48 25.19 -6.04
C GLY A 397 -9.94 25.18 -6.50
N SER A 398 -10.63 26.32 -6.38
CA SER A 398 -12.04 26.45 -6.77
C SER A 398 -12.37 27.82 -7.35
N GLY A 399 -13.41 27.87 -8.18
CA GLY A 399 -13.93 29.11 -8.78
C GLY A 399 -12.87 29.89 -9.57
N ASN A 400 -12.85 31.21 -9.42
CA ASN A 400 -11.94 32.10 -10.18
C ASN A 400 -10.46 31.99 -9.75
N THR A 401 -10.15 31.18 -8.73
CA THR A 401 -8.77 30.92 -8.28
C THR A 401 -8.30 29.52 -8.67
N ALA A 402 -9.08 28.81 -9.49
CA ALA A 402 -8.66 27.54 -10.05
C ALA A 402 -7.38 27.73 -10.89
N THR A 403 -6.38 26.89 -10.66
CA THR A 403 -5.13 26.86 -11.42
C THR A 403 -5.04 25.54 -12.17
N GLU A 404 -4.88 25.61 -13.48
CA GLU A 404 -4.72 24.46 -14.35
C GLU A 404 -3.47 23.64 -14.00
N GLY A 405 -3.65 22.32 -13.92
CA GLY A 405 -2.62 21.33 -13.72
C GLY A 405 -2.88 20.39 -12.55
N PHE A 406 -2.02 19.37 -12.45
CA PHE A 406 -2.06 18.37 -11.40
C PHE A 406 -1.54 18.91 -10.06
N THR A 407 -2.14 18.42 -8.97
CA THR A 407 -1.59 18.55 -7.62
C THR A 407 -0.42 17.58 -7.46
N PRO A 408 0.73 18.00 -6.90
CA PRO A 408 1.80 17.07 -6.59
C PRO A 408 1.34 15.99 -5.59
N VAL A 409 1.73 14.74 -5.83
CA VAL A 409 1.40 13.62 -4.94
C VAL A 409 2.64 13.22 -4.15
N PHE A 410 2.54 13.18 -2.83
CA PHE A 410 3.66 12.77 -1.98
C PHE A 410 3.66 11.26 -1.80
N GLN A 411 4.85 10.68 -1.77
CA GLN A 411 5.04 9.25 -1.50
C GLN A 411 4.41 8.88 -0.15
N THR A 412 3.68 7.78 -0.15
CA THR A 412 3.14 7.11 1.03
C THR A 412 3.95 5.86 1.37
N ILE A 413 4.30 5.06 0.36
CA ILE A 413 5.09 3.82 0.49
C ILE A 413 6.24 3.87 -0.50
N GLY A 414 7.45 3.52 -0.06
CA GLY A 414 8.66 3.57 -0.89
C GLY A 414 9.53 2.33 -0.75
N ALA A 415 9.96 1.80 -1.90
CA ALA A 415 11.02 0.81 -2.07
C ALA A 415 11.73 1.06 -3.43
N PRO A 416 12.33 2.24 -3.65
CA PRO A 416 13.00 2.59 -4.89
C PRO A 416 14.22 1.69 -5.18
N PRO A 417 14.60 1.50 -6.46
CA PRO A 417 13.91 1.96 -7.66
C PRO A 417 12.70 1.07 -8.04
N LEU A 418 12.34 0.07 -7.22
CA LEU A 418 11.33 -0.93 -7.55
C LEU A 418 9.91 -0.36 -7.51
N LEU A 419 9.53 0.26 -6.40
CA LEU A 419 8.18 0.69 -6.13
C LEU A 419 8.15 2.04 -5.42
N ASN A 420 7.27 2.93 -5.87
CA ASN A 420 6.95 4.17 -5.18
C ASN A 420 5.45 4.44 -5.32
N ILE A 421 4.72 4.51 -4.22
CA ILE A 421 3.27 4.72 -4.21
C ILE A 421 2.97 5.98 -3.43
N GLY A 422 2.09 6.84 -3.95
CA GLY A 422 1.52 7.97 -3.22
C GLY A 422 0.03 8.13 -3.51
N GLY A 423 -0.66 8.84 -2.62
CA GLY A 423 -2.10 9.09 -2.72
C GLY A 423 -2.95 7.98 -2.09
N GLY A 424 -4.16 7.80 -2.61
CA GLY A 424 -5.12 6.83 -2.09
C GLY A 424 -6.10 7.38 -1.05
N VAL A 425 -6.81 6.47 -0.39
CA VAL A 425 -7.88 6.76 0.57
C VAL A 425 -7.72 5.92 1.85
N ALA A 426 -7.51 6.56 2.99
CA ALA A 426 -7.43 5.86 4.28
C ALA A 426 -8.76 5.95 5.05
N THR A 427 -9.24 4.84 5.60
CA THR A 427 -10.34 4.84 6.57
C THR A 427 -9.82 5.10 7.98
N PHE A 428 -10.43 6.04 8.71
CA PHE A 428 -10.07 6.27 10.11
C PHE A 428 -10.46 5.07 10.99
N PRO A 429 -9.56 4.58 11.86
CA PRO A 429 -9.81 3.38 12.66
C PRO A 429 -11.12 3.42 13.43
N GLY A 430 -11.92 2.35 13.26
CA GLY A 430 -13.21 2.18 13.93
C GLY A 430 -14.31 3.14 13.47
N THR A 431 -14.17 3.78 12.30
CA THR A 431 -15.18 4.69 11.73
C THR A 431 -15.40 4.40 10.25
N SER A 432 -16.44 5.00 9.66
CA SER A 432 -16.64 5.04 8.20
C SER A 432 -16.09 6.32 7.54
N ILE A 433 -15.29 7.11 8.27
CA ILE A 433 -14.75 8.38 7.77
C ILE A 433 -13.54 8.09 6.90
N LEU A 434 -13.58 8.59 5.66
CA LEU A 434 -12.49 8.49 4.69
C LEU A 434 -11.60 9.73 4.73
N LEU A 435 -10.29 9.52 4.64
CA LEU A 435 -9.25 10.52 4.46
C LEU A 435 -8.65 10.36 3.08
N GLN A 436 -8.88 11.35 2.22
CA GLN A 436 -8.25 11.40 0.90
C GLN A 436 -6.82 11.95 1.05
N VAL A 437 -5.85 11.17 0.60
CA VAL A 437 -4.42 11.53 0.73
C VAL A 437 -3.97 12.43 -0.41
N ALA A 438 -4.52 12.23 -1.61
CA ALA A 438 -4.24 13.02 -2.81
C ALA A 438 -5.54 13.35 -3.58
N PRO A 439 -6.28 14.39 -3.17
CA PRO A 439 -7.44 14.83 -3.92
C PRO A 439 -7.02 15.59 -5.19
N GLN A 440 -7.70 15.31 -6.30
CA GLN A 440 -7.55 16.00 -7.56
C GLN A 440 -8.93 16.38 -8.11
N SER A 441 -9.01 17.46 -8.89
CA SER A 441 -10.24 17.84 -9.58
C SER A 441 -9.99 18.01 -11.07
N PHE A 442 -11.00 17.69 -11.87
CA PHE A 442 -10.91 17.79 -13.33
C PHE A 442 -12.13 18.52 -13.87
N HIS A 443 -11.93 19.41 -14.84
CA HIS A 443 -13.00 19.77 -15.76
C HIS A 443 -13.22 18.60 -16.72
N VAL A 444 -14.48 18.30 -17.01
CA VAL A 444 -14.84 17.18 -17.88
C VAL A 444 -15.52 17.70 -19.13
N TYR A 445 -15.11 17.16 -20.28
CA TYR A 445 -15.64 17.50 -21.59
C TYR A 445 -16.12 16.24 -22.33
N ASP A 446 -17.21 16.39 -23.08
CA ASP A 446 -17.67 15.43 -24.07
C ASP A 446 -16.92 15.68 -25.38
N GLY A 447 -16.19 14.67 -25.85
CA GLY A 447 -15.37 14.71 -27.04
C GLY A 447 -13.91 15.08 -26.80
N THR A 448 -13.19 15.24 -27.90
CA THR A 448 -11.76 15.60 -27.96
C THR A 448 -11.54 16.79 -28.89
N GLY A 449 -10.45 17.51 -28.69
CA GLY A 449 -10.05 18.67 -29.48
C GLY A 449 -10.87 19.93 -29.19
N ALA A 450 -10.69 20.94 -30.03
CA ALA A 450 -11.25 22.29 -29.82
C ALA A 450 -12.79 22.37 -29.85
N ASP A 451 -13.47 21.31 -30.30
CA ASP A 451 -14.94 21.23 -30.39
C ASP A 451 -15.57 20.50 -29.19
N ALA A 452 -14.77 20.05 -28.21
CA ALA A 452 -15.30 19.34 -27.04
C ALA A 452 -16.19 20.25 -26.17
N GLU A 453 -17.30 19.71 -25.69
CA GLU A 453 -18.28 20.46 -24.89
C GLU A 453 -18.05 20.24 -23.39
N GLN A 454 -17.88 21.32 -22.62
CA GLN A 454 -17.68 21.21 -21.18
C GLN A 454 -18.96 20.74 -20.48
N LEU A 455 -18.89 19.60 -19.81
CA LEU A 455 -20.00 19.00 -19.07
C LEU A 455 -20.06 19.46 -17.62
N GLY A 456 -18.91 19.80 -17.03
CA GLY A 456 -18.81 20.19 -15.63
C GLY A 456 -17.43 19.91 -15.03
N SER A 457 -17.42 19.48 -13.78
CA SER A 457 -16.21 19.04 -13.08
C SER A 457 -16.46 17.83 -12.18
N VAL A 458 -15.40 17.07 -11.94
CA VAL A 458 -15.37 15.96 -11.00
C VAL A 458 -14.31 16.19 -9.92
N HIS A 459 -14.58 15.65 -8.74
CA HIS A 459 -13.63 15.50 -7.64
C HIS A 459 -13.24 14.03 -7.53
N THR A 460 -11.95 13.78 -7.27
CA THR A 460 -11.40 12.44 -7.31
C THR A 460 -10.36 12.22 -6.21
N ALA A 461 -10.25 10.97 -5.76
CA ALA A 461 -9.08 10.47 -5.04
C ALA A 461 -8.09 9.86 -6.03
N GLU A 462 -6.86 10.38 -6.05
CA GLU A 462 -5.81 9.95 -6.96
C GLU A 462 -4.81 9.03 -6.24
N THR A 463 -4.27 8.06 -6.97
CA THR A 463 -3.14 7.22 -6.57
C THR A 463 -2.12 7.26 -7.70
N VAL A 464 -0.87 7.57 -7.37
CA VAL A 464 0.24 7.49 -8.30
C VAL A 464 1.17 6.36 -7.86
N THR A 465 1.44 5.43 -8.77
CA THR A 465 2.38 4.34 -8.54
C THR A 465 3.48 4.40 -9.58
N GLN A 466 4.74 4.37 -9.17
CA GLN A 466 5.85 4.09 -10.07
C GLN A 466 6.34 2.67 -9.84
N LEU A 467 6.36 1.88 -10.91
CA LEU A 467 6.92 0.54 -10.92
C LEU A 467 8.14 0.55 -11.84
N LEU A 468 9.34 0.39 -11.28
CA LEU A 468 10.61 0.49 -12.03
C LEU A 468 10.72 1.80 -12.84
N GLY A 469 10.20 2.90 -12.30
CA GLY A 469 10.18 4.21 -12.94
C GLY A 469 9.07 4.43 -13.98
N LEU A 470 8.25 3.41 -14.26
CA LEU A 470 7.06 3.57 -15.10
C LEU A 470 5.91 4.14 -14.27
N THR A 471 5.37 5.28 -14.66
CA THR A 471 4.29 5.95 -13.92
C THR A 471 2.92 5.39 -14.29
N ASN A 472 2.18 5.07 -13.25
CA ASN A 472 0.77 4.74 -13.26
C ASN A 472 -0.02 5.80 -12.48
N THR A 473 -1.11 6.29 -13.04
CA THR A 473 -2.04 7.17 -12.33
C THR A 473 -3.44 6.59 -12.37
N ALA A 474 -3.98 6.30 -11.19
CA ALA A 474 -5.36 5.90 -10.99
C ALA A 474 -6.11 7.03 -10.31
N PHE A 475 -7.37 7.28 -10.70
CA PHE A 475 -8.25 8.14 -9.94
C PHE A 475 -9.67 7.59 -9.86
N THR A 476 -10.29 7.74 -8.70
CA THR A 476 -11.67 7.35 -8.44
C THR A 476 -12.54 8.58 -8.28
N VAL A 477 -13.65 8.67 -9.03
CA VAL A 477 -14.60 9.77 -8.93
C VAL A 477 -15.40 9.66 -7.64
N ASP A 478 -15.34 10.68 -6.78
CA ASP A 478 -16.06 10.73 -5.50
C ASP A 478 -17.12 11.84 -5.45
N GLY A 479 -17.06 12.79 -6.39
CA GLY A 479 -17.95 13.94 -6.44
C GLY A 479 -18.08 14.51 -7.84
N VAL A 480 -19.27 15.04 -8.15
CA VAL A 480 -19.58 15.61 -9.47
C VAL A 480 -20.28 16.96 -9.33
N THR A 481 -19.99 17.88 -10.24
CA THR A 481 -20.67 19.18 -10.35
C THR A 481 -20.93 19.49 -11.82
N ALA A 482 -22.20 19.42 -12.23
CA ALA A 482 -22.60 19.69 -13.61
C ALA A 482 -22.49 21.19 -13.96
N ALA A 483 -22.13 21.47 -15.21
CA ALA A 483 -22.22 22.80 -15.78
C ALA A 483 -23.68 23.26 -15.89
N ILE A 484 -23.88 24.57 -16.07
CA ILE A 484 -25.23 25.13 -16.19
C ILE A 484 -25.91 24.57 -17.44
N GLY A 485 -27.03 23.86 -17.25
CA GLY A 485 -27.82 23.29 -18.33
C GLY A 485 -27.45 21.85 -18.70
N VAL A 486 -26.45 21.26 -18.04
CA VAL A 486 -26.03 19.86 -18.20
C VAL A 486 -26.56 19.02 -17.04
N GLY A 487 -26.88 17.74 -17.28
CA GLY A 487 -27.29 16.80 -16.23
C GLY A 487 -26.08 16.17 -15.55
N THR A 488 -26.19 15.84 -14.26
CA THR A 488 -25.12 15.08 -13.58
C THR A 488 -24.94 13.67 -14.13
N ALA A 489 -25.92 13.14 -14.86
CA ALA A 489 -25.83 11.85 -15.56
C ALA A 489 -24.95 11.90 -16.82
N ASP A 490 -24.62 13.10 -17.30
CA ASP A 490 -23.69 13.28 -18.43
C ASP A 490 -22.23 13.25 -17.95
N LEU A 491 -21.98 13.43 -16.65
CA LEU A 491 -20.66 13.30 -16.04
C LEU A 491 -20.34 11.84 -15.70
N PRO A 492 -19.05 11.49 -15.53
CA PRO A 492 -18.65 10.20 -14.98
C PRO A 492 -19.40 9.86 -13.69
N ALA A 493 -19.84 8.61 -13.55
CA ALA A 493 -20.55 8.16 -12.36
C ALA A 493 -19.63 8.19 -11.13
N ILE A 494 -20.19 8.51 -9.96
CA ILE A 494 -19.47 8.38 -8.68
C ILE A 494 -19.10 6.91 -8.48
N GLY A 495 -17.86 6.64 -8.10
CA GLY A 495 -17.24 5.32 -8.03
C GLY A 495 -16.51 4.91 -9.32
N SER A 496 -16.62 5.66 -10.41
CA SER A 496 -15.87 5.35 -11.64
C SER A 496 -14.37 5.44 -11.38
N VAL A 497 -13.63 4.42 -11.82
CA VAL A 497 -12.18 4.36 -11.74
C VAL A 497 -11.59 4.47 -13.14
N TYR A 498 -10.61 5.34 -13.29
CA TYR A 498 -9.79 5.47 -14.48
C TYR A 498 -8.34 5.25 -14.07
N ASP A 499 -7.63 4.43 -14.83
CA ASP A 499 -6.24 4.10 -14.57
C ASP A 499 -5.45 4.07 -15.87
N VAL A 500 -4.26 4.68 -15.83
CA VAL A 500 -3.34 4.69 -16.96
C VAL A 500 -1.93 4.35 -16.49
N LEU A 501 -1.43 3.21 -16.96
CA LEU A 501 -0.03 2.83 -16.84
C LEU A 501 0.73 3.19 -18.12
N ASN A 502 1.70 4.08 -18.01
CA ASN A 502 2.52 4.51 -19.13
C ASN A 502 3.80 3.68 -19.24
N PHE A 503 3.95 2.93 -20.33
CA PHE A 503 5.18 2.17 -20.63
C PHE A 503 6.21 2.98 -21.43
N GLY A 504 5.86 4.20 -21.84
CA GLY A 504 6.66 5.04 -22.72
C GLY A 504 6.57 4.63 -24.20
N GLY A 505 7.15 5.47 -25.08
CA GLY A 505 7.21 5.17 -26.51
C GLY A 505 5.86 5.07 -27.23
N GLY A 506 4.80 5.63 -26.64
CA GLY A 506 3.41 5.53 -27.14
C GLY A 506 2.69 4.24 -26.75
N PHE A 507 3.24 3.47 -25.80
CA PHE A 507 2.57 2.32 -25.20
C PHE A 507 2.00 2.71 -23.83
N ALA A 508 0.72 2.42 -23.62
CA ALA A 508 0.07 2.61 -22.33
C ALA A 508 -1.04 1.56 -22.14
N ASN A 509 -1.27 1.14 -20.91
CA ASN A 509 -2.47 0.41 -20.55
C ASN A 509 -3.48 1.39 -19.98
N VAL A 510 -4.74 1.30 -20.42
CA VAL A 510 -5.84 2.14 -19.95
C VAL A 510 -6.92 1.22 -19.43
N TYR A 511 -7.12 1.24 -18.12
CA TYR A 511 -8.18 0.50 -17.45
C TYR A 511 -9.27 1.48 -17.02
N THR A 512 -10.54 1.11 -17.25
CA THR A 512 -11.68 1.84 -16.69
C THR A 512 -12.69 0.88 -16.09
N ALA A 513 -13.20 1.23 -14.92
CA ALA A 513 -14.33 0.56 -14.28
C ALA A 513 -15.41 1.58 -13.97
N ILE A 514 -16.55 1.45 -14.60
CA ILE A 514 -17.69 2.35 -14.42
C ILE A 514 -18.79 1.57 -13.71
N PRO A 515 -19.22 1.99 -12.51
CA PRO A 515 -20.25 1.27 -11.77
C PRO A 515 -21.58 1.30 -12.53
N GLY A 516 -22.27 0.16 -12.53
CA GLY A 516 -23.58 0.06 -13.14
C GLY A 516 -24.64 0.85 -12.36
N LEU A 517 -25.56 1.50 -13.08
CA LEU A 517 -26.70 2.19 -12.47
C LEU A 517 -27.84 1.20 -12.16
N ASP A 518 -28.57 1.43 -11.07
CA ASP A 518 -29.78 0.69 -10.71
C ASP A 518 -29.62 -0.85 -10.68
N GLY A 519 -28.45 -1.33 -10.23
CA GLY A 519 -28.15 -2.77 -10.13
C GLY A 519 -27.76 -3.42 -11.46
N ALA A 520 -27.47 -2.63 -12.50
CA ALA A 520 -26.75 -3.13 -13.66
C ALA A 520 -25.32 -3.53 -13.28
N GLU A 521 -24.74 -4.46 -14.05
CA GLU A 521 -23.32 -4.81 -13.93
C GLU A 521 -22.45 -3.60 -14.28
N SER A 522 -21.30 -3.51 -13.60
CA SER A 522 -20.26 -2.54 -13.93
C SER A 522 -19.73 -2.74 -15.35
N THR A 523 -19.35 -1.65 -16.00
CA THR A 523 -18.65 -1.69 -17.29
C THR A 523 -17.16 -1.61 -17.04
N ILE A 524 -16.46 -2.72 -17.30
CA ILE A 524 -15.01 -2.83 -17.15
C ILE A 524 -14.40 -2.87 -18.55
N THR A 525 -13.47 -1.97 -18.82
CA THR A 525 -12.66 -2.02 -20.04
C THR A 525 -11.19 -1.96 -19.70
N ASP A 526 -10.38 -2.68 -20.46
CA ASP A 526 -8.94 -2.66 -20.37
C ASP A 526 -8.38 -2.63 -21.80
N VAL A 527 -7.64 -1.57 -22.12
CA VAL A 527 -7.10 -1.34 -23.47
C VAL A 527 -5.60 -1.09 -23.40
N LEU A 528 -4.84 -1.96 -24.06
CA LEU A 528 -3.44 -1.68 -24.37
C LEU A 528 -3.37 -0.78 -25.62
N VAL A 529 -3.04 0.48 -25.39
CA VAL A 529 -2.75 1.47 -26.42
C VAL A 529 -1.36 1.24 -26.97
N THR A 530 -1.23 1.17 -28.29
CA THR A 530 0.07 1.04 -28.97
C THR A 530 0.14 1.97 -30.18
N PRO A 531 1.35 2.31 -30.66
CA PRO A 531 1.51 3.07 -31.90
C PRO A 531 0.94 2.38 -33.15
N LEU A 532 0.65 1.08 -33.08
CA LEU A 532 0.15 0.26 -34.20
C LEU A 532 -1.37 0.04 -34.15
N GLY A 533 -2.03 0.55 -33.11
CA GLY A 533 -3.45 0.33 -32.83
C GLY A 533 -3.67 -0.27 -31.45
N ASN A 534 -4.91 -0.15 -30.98
CA ASN A 534 -5.29 -0.57 -29.63
C ASN A 534 -5.64 -2.06 -29.59
N VAL A 535 -5.30 -2.72 -28.47
CA VAL A 535 -5.65 -4.11 -28.18
C VAL A 535 -6.55 -4.13 -26.97
N ASP A 536 -7.73 -4.73 -27.13
CA ASP A 536 -8.69 -4.92 -26.05
C ASP A 536 -8.29 -6.12 -25.19
N LEU A 537 -8.01 -5.85 -23.91
CA LEU A 537 -7.66 -6.82 -22.87
C LEU A 537 -8.80 -7.04 -21.87
N SER A 538 -9.98 -6.45 -22.08
CA SER A 538 -11.10 -6.49 -21.12
C SER A 538 -11.53 -7.93 -20.79
N ALA A 539 -11.40 -8.87 -21.72
CA ALA A 539 -11.70 -10.28 -21.46
C ALA A 539 -10.72 -10.96 -20.48
N LEU A 540 -9.50 -10.43 -20.32
CA LEU A 540 -8.51 -10.93 -19.38
C LEU A 540 -8.78 -10.43 -17.95
N PHE A 541 -9.30 -9.21 -17.82
CA PHE A 541 -9.49 -8.52 -16.53
C PHE A 541 -10.95 -8.21 -16.18
N GLY A 542 -11.91 -8.71 -16.95
CA GLY A 542 -13.34 -8.42 -16.74
C GLY A 542 -13.94 -8.99 -15.45
N GLY A 543 -13.19 -9.82 -14.71
CA GLY A 543 -13.54 -10.24 -13.35
C GLY A 543 -13.03 -9.31 -12.25
N PHE A 544 -12.25 -8.29 -12.62
CA PHE A 544 -11.67 -7.33 -11.70
C PHE A 544 -12.40 -6.00 -11.85
N ASP A 545 -13.23 -5.65 -10.85
CA ASP A 545 -14.00 -4.40 -10.80
C ASP A 545 -13.42 -3.45 -9.75
N ALA A 546 -12.62 -2.48 -10.18
CA ALA A 546 -12.06 -1.48 -9.27
C ALA A 546 -13.10 -0.49 -8.72
N SER A 547 -14.29 -0.40 -9.33
CA SER A 547 -15.36 0.48 -8.85
C SER A 547 -16.11 -0.09 -7.66
N ALA A 548 -15.99 -1.40 -7.43
CA ALA A 548 -16.54 -2.09 -6.27
C ALA A 548 -15.61 -1.99 -5.05
N LEU A 549 -16.20 -2.11 -3.87
CA LEU A 549 -15.43 -2.33 -2.64
C LEU A 549 -14.79 -3.73 -2.66
N MET A 550 -13.66 -3.87 -1.99
CA MET A 550 -12.93 -5.12 -1.90
C MET A 550 -13.68 -6.08 -0.96
N ASP A 551 -13.93 -7.30 -1.42
CA ASP A 551 -14.59 -8.36 -0.66
C ASP A 551 -13.54 -9.36 -0.13
N PRO A 552 -13.31 -9.43 1.20
CA PRO A 552 -12.41 -10.42 1.78
C PRO A 552 -12.86 -11.87 1.51
N GLY A 553 -14.17 -12.10 1.35
CA GLY A 553 -14.71 -13.44 1.07
C GLY A 553 -14.23 -14.02 -0.25
N GLY A 554 -13.87 -13.17 -1.22
CA GLY A 554 -13.39 -13.59 -2.54
C GLY A 554 -12.17 -14.51 -2.50
N ALA A 555 -11.29 -14.35 -1.51
CA ALA A 555 -10.11 -15.20 -1.35
C ALA A 555 -10.46 -16.65 -0.95
N PHE A 556 -11.61 -16.88 -0.33
CA PHE A 556 -12.00 -18.20 0.18
C PHE A 556 -12.88 -18.99 -0.79
N LEU A 557 -13.35 -18.36 -1.87
CA LEU A 557 -14.22 -18.99 -2.86
C LEU A 557 -13.54 -20.16 -3.57
N GLY A 558 -14.26 -21.30 -3.60
CA GLY A 558 -13.81 -22.50 -4.31
C GLY A 558 -12.68 -23.28 -3.61
N LEU A 559 -12.36 -22.92 -2.36
CA LEU A 559 -11.49 -23.70 -1.50
C LEU A 559 -12.33 -24.67 -0.68
N ASP A 560 -12.15 -25.97 -0.93
CA ASP A 560 -12.62 -27.04 -0.06
C ASP A 560 -11.41 -27.43 0.82
N ILE A 561 -11.24 -26.73 1.94
CA ILE A 561 -10.09 -26.89 2.86
C ILE A 561 -10.45 -27.87 3.98
#